data_AF-A0A7Y5EXV2-F1
#
_entry.id   AF-A0A7Y5EXV2-F1
#
_cell.length_a   1.000
_cell.length_b   1.000
_cell.length_c   1.000
_cell.angle_alpha   90.00
_cell.angle_beta   90.00
_cell.angle_gamma   90.00
#
_symmetry.space_group_name_H-M   'P 1'
#
loop_
_entity.id
_entity.type
_entity.pdbx_description
1 polymer ?
#
loop_
_entity_poly.entity_id
_entity_poly.type
_entity_poly.pdbx_seq_one_letter_code
_entity_poly.pdbx_strand_id
1 'polypeptide(L)' 'MNVSLLKAHASRALKEIRENKMSFLIYDRDIPVARMVPYMDRDLVIRKPKKKFKLPKNPVLVDVDPLDFLLEDRKSR' A
#
# COMPACT_ATOMS: atom_id res chain seq x y z
N MET A 1 -7.21 -20.54 -7.94
CA MET A 1 -6.30 -20.38 -6.78
C MET A 1 -7.12 -19.92 -5.58
N ASN A 2 -7.01 -20.57 -4.42
CA ASN A 2 -7.71 -20.15 -3.20
C ASN A 2 -7.06 -18.90 -2.60
N VAL A 3 -7.84 -17.98 -2.03
CA VAL A 3 -7.37 -16.77 -1.33
C VAL A 3 -6.30 -17.07 -0.28
N SER A 4 -6.45 -18.15 0.51
CA SER A 4 -5.47 -18.51 1.54
C SER A 4 -4.10 -18.85 0.93
N LEU A 5 -4.10 -19.60 -0.17
CA LEU A 5 -2.88 -19.97 -0.88
C LEU A 5 -2.22 -18.75 -1.53
N LEU A 6 -3.02 -17.85 -2.10
CA LEU A 6 -2.53 -16.60 -2.66
C LEU A 6 -1.85 -15.73 -1.59
N LYS A 7 -2.43 -15.61 -0.40
CA LYS A 7 -1.84 -14.84 0.71
C LYS A 7 -0.52 -15.43 1.17
N ALA A 8 -0.41 -16.76 1.27
CA ALA A 8 0.80 -17.44 1.67
C ALA A 8 1.95 -17.32 0.65
N HIS A 9 1.63 -17.24 -0.65
CA HIS A 9 2.61 -17.26 -1.74
C HIS A 9 2.49 -16.09 -2.72
N ALA A 10 2.11 -14.91 -2.21
CA ALA A 10 1.79 -13.74 -3.04
C ALA A 10 2.93 -13.36 -4.00
N SER A 11 4.17 -13.32 -3.51
CA SER A 11 5.34 -12.96 -4.33
C SER A 11 5.58 -13.93 -5.47
N ARG A 12 5.43 -15.23 -5.23
CA ARG A 12 5.57 -16.26 -6.27
C ARG A 12 4.47 -16.13 -7.32
N ALA A 13 3.22 -15.99 -6.87
CA ALA A 13 2.08 -15.83 -7.77
C ALA A 13 2.24 -14.58 -8.67
N LEU A 14 2.71 -13.46 -8.11
CA LEU A 14 2.99 -12.24 -8.88
C LEU A 14 4.11 -12.44 -9.91
N LYS A 15 5.16 -13.20 -9.57
CA LYS A 15 6.25 -13.52 -10.48
C LYS A 15 5.76 -14.40 -11.64
N GLU A 16 4.98 -15.44 -11.36
CA GLU A 16 4.41 -16.33 -12.37
C GLU A 16 3.46 -15.59 -13.33
N ILE A 17 2.64 -14.67 -12.83
CA ILE A 17 1.77 -13.83 -13.68
C ILE A 17 2.61 -12.96 -14.64
N ARG A 18 3.71 -12.41 -14.14
CA ARG A 18 4.60 -11.53 -14.93
C ARG A 18 5.36 -12.31 -15.99
N GLU A 19 5.95 -13.44 -15.63
CA GLU A 19 6.79 -14.25 -16.52
C GLU A 19 5.96 -15.01 -17.56
N ASN A 20 4.89 -15.67 -17.12
CA ASN A 20 4.12 -16.56 -17.98
C ASN A 20 2.97 -15.85 -18.72
N LYS A 21 2.74 -14.55 -18.45
CA LYS A 21 1.61 -13.77 -18.97
C LYS A 21 0.25 -14.47 -18.80
N MET A 22 0.10 -15.27 -17.76
CA MET A 22 -1.12 -16.03 -17.47
C MET A 22 -1.99 -15.30 -16.44
N SER A 23 -3.31 -15.45 -16.58
CA SER A 23 -4.29 -14.95 -15.62
C SER A 23 -4.77 -16.05 -14.68
N PHE A 24 -5.01 -15.73 -13.41
CA PHE A 24 -5.53 -16.68 -12.43
C PHE A 24 -6.84 -16.17 -11.84
N LEU A 25 -7.80 -17.09 -11.68
CA LEU A 25 -9.02 -16.83 -10.92
C LEU A 25 -8.76 -17.09 -9.43
N ILE A 26 -9.13 -16.12 -8.60
CA ILE A 26 -9.05 -16.21 -7.14
C ILE A 26 -10.42 -16.66 -6.62
N TYR A 27 -10.42 -17.70 -5.82
CA TYR A 27 -11.60 -18.29 -5.20
C TYR A 27 -11.54 -18.15 -3.68
N ASP A 28 -12.69 -17.85 -3.06
CA ASP A 28 -12.90 -17.97 -1.63
C ASP A 28 -14.01 -19.01 -1.39
N ARG A 29 -13.68 -20.13 -0.72
CA ARG A 29 -14.61 -21.25 -0.50
C ARG A 29 -15.39 -21.63 -1.77
N ASP A 30 -14.68 -21.85 -2.87
CA ASP A 30 -15.20 -22.18 -4.20
C ASP A 30 -16.01 -21.08 -4.91
N ILE A 31 -16.17 -19.91 -4.30
CA ILE A 31 -16.79 -18.74 -4.92
C ILE A 31 -15.71 -17.92 -5.64
N PRO A 32 -15.85 -17.63 -6.94
CA PRO A 32 -14.91 -16.77 -7.65
C PRO A 32 -15.06 -15.31 -7.19
N VAL A 33 -14.02 -14.75 -6.58
CA VAL A 33 -14.06 -13.40 -5.99
C VAL A 33 -13.28 -12.36 -6.79
N ALA A 34 -12.23 -12.79 -7.50
CA ALA A 34 -11.38 -11.88 -8.26
C ALA A 34 -10.63 -12.61 -9.37
N ARG A 35 -10.03 -11.83 -10.28
CA ARG A 35 -9.11 -12.33 -11.30
C ARG A 35 -7.83 -11.50 -11.27
N MET A 36 -6.69 -12.17 -11.21
CA MET A 36 -5.40 -11.53 -11.47
C MET A 36 -5.09 -11.66 -12.95
N VAL A 37 -4.67 -10.55 -13.56
CA VAL A 37 -4.28 -10.47 -14.95
C VAL A 37 -2.86 -9.90 -15.04
N PRO A 38 -2.06 -10.32 -16.04
CA PRO A 38 -0.78 -9.69 -16.28
C PRO A 38 -0.99 -8.20 -16.56
N TYR A 39 -0.14 -7.38 -15.95
CA TYR A 39 -0.09 -5.96 -16.31
C TYR A 39 0.50 -5.86 -17.71
N MET A 40 -0.36 -5.56 -18.68
CA MET A 40 0.06 -5.16 -20.02
C MET A 40 0.35 -3.67 -19.92
N ASP A 41 1.59 -3.26 -20.24
CA ASP A 41 2.00 -1.86 -20.23
C ASP A 41 0.96 -1.01 -20.95
N ARG A 42 0.11 -0.35 -20.16
CA ARG A 42 -0.61 0.82 -20.61
C ARG A 42 0.30 1.95 -20.21
N ASP A 43 0.68 2.79 -21.18
CA ASP A 43 1.46 3.98 -20.91
C ASP A 43 0.95 4.64 -19.63
N LEU A 44 1.83 4.78 -18.63
CA LEU A 44 1.50 5.41 -17.36
C LEU A 44 1.06 6.84 -17.67
N VAL A 45 -0.26 7.04 -17.78
CA VAL A 45 -0.81 8.36 -18.04
C VAL A 45 -0.62 9.18 -16.78
N ILE A 46 0.41 10.03 -16.79
CA ILE A 46 0.63 11.03 -15.74
C ILE A 46 -0.59 11.95 -15.73
N ARG A 47 -1.49 11.75 -14.76
CA ARG A 47 -2.67 12.59 -14.59
C ARG A 47 -2.27 13.86 -13.88
N LYS A 48 -2.55 15.01 -14.49
CA LYS A 48 -2.39 16.30 -13.82
C LYS A 48 -3.34 16.37 -12.61
N PRO A 49 -2.86 16.78 -11.42
CA PRO A 49 -3.70 16.90 -10.25
C PRO A 49 -4.77 17.98 -10.50
N LYS A 50 -6.05 17.65 -10.24
CA LYS A 50 -7.17 18.61 -10.40
C LYS A 50 -7.16 19.73 -9.36
N LYS A 51 -6.44 19.53 -8.24
CA LYS A 51 -6.34 20.47 -7.12
C LYS A 51 -4.89 20.50 -6.61
N LYS A 52 -4.45 21.68 -6.15
CA LYS A 52 -3.17 21.79 -5.43
C LYS A 52 -3.22 20.93 -4.17
N PHE A 53 -2.19 20.12 -3.95
CA PHE A 53 -2.01 19.39 -2.71
C PHE A 53 -1.93 20.39 -1.55
N LYS A 54 -2.68 20.13 -0.47
CA LYS A 54 -2.61 20.90 0.77
C LYS A 54 -2.15 19.96 1.86
N LEU A 55 -1.08 20.33 2.55
CA LEU A 55 -0.68 19.64 3.77
C LEU A 55 -1.81 19.77 4.80
N PRO A 56 -2.31 18.67 5.38
CA PRO A 56 -3.24 18.77 6.49
C PRO A 56 -2.54 19.51 7.63
N LYS A 57 -3.20 20.50 8.22
CA LYS A 57 -2.72 21.10 9.46
C LYS A 57 -2.80 20.02 10.53
N ASN A 58 -1.69 19.75 11.21
CA ASN A 58 -1.69 18.85 12.35
C ASN A 58 -2.61 19.45 13.43
N PRO A 59 -3.68 18.76 13.88
CA PRO A 59 -4.60 19.28 14.88
C PRO A 59 -4.00 19.31 16.29
N VAL A 60 -2.81 18.71 16.49
CA VAL A 60 -2.15 18.71 17.80
C VAL A 60 -1.56 20.08 18.06
N LEU A 61 -2.33 20.89 18.80
CA LEU A 61 -1.83 22.04 19.53
C LEU A 61 -1.08 21.48 20.75
N VAL A 62 0.23 21.34 20.63
CA VAL A 62 1.07 21.01 21.78
C VAL A 62 1.29 22.32 22.54
N ASP A 63 0.75 22.44 23.75
CA ASP A 63 0.94 23.61 24.63
C ASP A 63 2.37 23.69 25.19
N VAL A 64 3.17 22.64 24.98
CA VAL A 64 4.54 22.51 25.45
C VAL A 64 5.48 22.64 24.27
N ASP A 65 6.48 23.53 24.37
CA ASP A 65 7.54 23.61 23.39
C ASP A 65 8.26 22.25 23.34
N PRO A 66 8.27 21.54 22.20
CA PRO A 66 8.93 20.26 22.06
C PRO A 66 10.41 20.31 22.48
N LEU A 67 11.06 21.46 22.33
CA LEU A 67 12.45 21.64 22.74
C LEU A 67 12.60 21.55 24.28
N ASP A 68 11.70 22.19 25.02
CA ASP A 68 11.73 22.18 26.48
C ASP A 68 11.51 20.77 27.03
N PHE A 69 10.54 20.04 26.47
CA PHE A 69 10.31 18.64 26.83
C PHE A 69 11.53 17.74 26.56
N LEU A 70 12.20 17.92 25.42
CA LEU A 70 13.40 17.15 25.08
C LEU A 70 14.61 17.51 25.96
N LEU A 71 14.70 18.75 26.44
CA LEU A 71 15.73 19.18 27.38
C LEU A 71 15.48 18.64 28.79
N GLU A 72 14.22 18.53 29.23
CA GLU A 72 13.86 17.87 30.49
C GLU A 72 14.18 16.37 30.47
N ASP A 73 13.76 15.67 29.43
CA ASP A 73 14.03 14.23 29.26
C ASP A 73 15.55 13.95 29.29
N ARG A 74 16.35 14.79 28.62
CA ARG A 74 17.81 14.71 28.62
C ARG A 74 18.44 14.91 30.01
N LYS A 75 17.85 15.75 30.87
CA LYS A 75 18.35 15.97 32.24
C LYS A 75 17.97 14.85 33.21
N SER A 76 16.93 14.08 32.89
CA SER A 76 16.47 12.94 33.69
C SER A 76 17.19 11.62 33.40
N ARG A 77 18.13 11.59 32.44
CA ARG A 77 19.07 10.50 32.17
C ARG A 77 20.43 10.78 32.81
#